data_AF-H8L0G1-F1
#
_entry.id   AF-H8L0G1-F1
#
_cell.length_a   1.000
_cell.length_b   1.000
_cell.length_c   1.000
_cell.angle_alpha   90.00
_cell.angle_beta   90.00
_cell.angle_gamma   90.00
#
_symmetry.space_group_name_H-M   'P 1'
#
loop_
_entity.id
_entity.type
_entity.pdbx_description
1 polymer ?
#
loop_
_entity_poly.entity_id
_entity_poly.type
_entity_poly.pdbx_seq_one_letter_code
_entity_poly.pdbx_strand_id
1 'polypeptide(L)'
;MKRLSMLATMLLCTAAAAKDGPESLREVDTFSQAQMYTHWIENRCIGRLDYGKTLTDDAYKSAAAWLQFGNLPIEAYNDGDAVIDRYLKVKLSGSVPGEFRVLQCTLIAASPDVKRLYNKYEAMARKMGAKP
;
A
#
# COMPACT_ATOMS: atom_id res chain seq x y z
N MET A 1 9.41 27.02 -57.47
CA MET A 1 9.20 25.62 -57.04
C MET A 1 9.76 25.47 -55.62
N LYS A 2 9.20 26.15 -54.61
CA LYS A 2 8.22 25.69 -53.59
C LYS A 2 8.52 24.33 -52.91
N ARG A 3 9.28 24.48 -51.81
CA ARG A 3 9.18 23.84 -50.48
C ARG A 3 9.60 22.36 -50.34
N LEU A 4 10.82 22.20 -49.85
CA LEU A 4 11.36 21.00 -49.22
C LEU A 4 10.66 20.82 -47.85
N SER A 5 9.81 19.79 -47.71
CA SER A 5 9.23 19.42 -46.41
C SER A 5 10.21 18.52 -45.66
N MET A 6 10.87 19.05 -44.65
CA MET A 6 11.50 18.23 -43.60
C MET A 6 10.38 17.66 -42.72
N LEU A 7 10.18 16.34 -42.78
CA LEU A 7 9.42 15.63 -41.75
C LEU A 7 10.32 15.55 -40.51
N ALA A 8 9.97 16.31 -39.47
CA ALA A 8 10.52 16.14 -38.14
C ALA A 8 9.95 14.85 -37.55
N THR A 9 10.75 13.79 -37.50
CA THR A 9 10.40 12.55 -36.80
C THR A 9 10.35 12.86 -35.31
N MET A 10 9.14 13.05 -34.77
CA MET A 10 8.92 13.11 -33.32
C MET A 10 9.36 11.77 -32.73
N LEU A 11 10.49 11.79 -32.03
CA LEU A 11 10.92 10.70 -31.17
C LEU A 11 9.92 10.64 -30.01
N LEU A 12 8.88 9.80 -30.12
CA LEU A 12 8.06 9.44 -28.99
C LEU A 12 8.96 8.68 -28.01
N CYS A 13 9.42 9.38 -26.99
CA CYS A 13 10.04 8.77 -25.83
C CYS A 13 8.92 8.08 -25.04
N THR A 14 8.49 6.91 -25.51
CA THR A 14 7.72 6.01 -24.67
C THR A 14 8.70 5.45 -23.66
N ALA A 15 8.56 5.87 -22.40
CA ALA A 15 9.12 5.13 -21.29
C ALA A 15 8.40 3.78 -21.20
N ALA A 16 8.72 2.86 -22.12
CA ALA A 16 8.34 1.47 -21.99
C ALA A 16 9.27 0.88 -20.93
N ALA A 17 8.72 0.60 -19.75
CA ALA A 17 9.41 -0.19 -18.74
C ALA A 17 9.93 -1.48 -19.40
N ALA A 18 11.24 -1.73 -19.27
CA ALA A 18 11.90 -2.90 -19.83
C ALA A 18 11.24 -4.18 -19.30
N LYS A 19 10.86 -5.08 -20.21
CA LYS A 19 10.08 -6.30 -19.97
C LYS A 19 10.94 -7.56 -19.73
N ASP A 20 12.20 -7.43 -19.33
CA ASP A 20 13.10 -8.58 -19.14
C ASP A 20 13.59 -8.67 -17.69
N GLY A 21 12.88 -9.45 -16.88
CA GLY A 21 13.13 -9.78 -15.46
C GLY A 21 12.20 -10.91 -14.97
N PRO A 22 12.50 -11.59 -13.85
CA PRO A 22 11.82 -12.83 -13.44
C PRO A 22 10.36 -12.52 -13.13
N GLU A 23 9.43 -13.11 -13.90
CA GLU A 23 7.96 -13.04 -13.75
C GLU A 23 7.41 -11.64 -13.41
N SER A 24 6.79 -10.95 -14.38
CA SER A 24 6.24 -9.60 -14.19
C SER A 24 5.52 -9.47 -12.85
N LEU A 25 6.00 -8.57 -11.99
CA LEU A 25 5.36 -8.27 -10.70
C LEU A 25 3.88 -8.00 -10.92
N ARG A 26 3.03 -8.50 -10.03
CA ARG A 26 1.59 -8.24 -10.10
C ARG A 26 1.33 -6.75 -9.92
N GLU A 27 0.47 -6.20 -10.78
CA GLU A 27 -0.02 -4.84 -10.65
C GLU A 27 -0.86 -4.69 -9.36
N VAL A 28 -0.79 -3.52 -8.73
CA VAL A 28 -1.43 -3.23 -7.44
C VAL A 28 -2.95 -3.44 -7.48
N ASP A 29 -3.59 -3.09 -8.59
CA ASP A 29 -5.03 -3.20 -8.80
C ASP A 29 -5.54 -4.64 -9.00
N THR A 30 -4.63 -5.61 -9.16
CA THR A 30 -4.96 -7.04 -9.28
C THR A 30 -5.14 -7.75 -7.95
N PHE A 31 -4.90 -7.06 -6.83
CA PHE A 31 -5.13 -7.59 -5.49
C PHE A 31 -6.61 -7.42 -5.10
N SER A 32 -7.11 -8.24 -4.17
CA SER A 32 -8.43 -8.00 -3.60
C SER A 32 -8.43 -6.75 -2.71
N GLN A 33 -9.58 -6.09 -2.55
CA GLN A 33 -9.72 -4.92 -1.68
C GLN A 33 -9.28 -5.20 -0.23
N ALA A 34 -9.54 -6.41 0.28
CA ALA A 34 -9.06 -6.85 1.59
C ALA A 34 -7.53 -6.95 1.66
N GLN A 35 -6.89 -7.45 0.61
CA GLN A 35 -5.44 -7.51 0.52
C GLN A 35 -4.83 -6.11 0.43
N MET A 36 -5.38 -5.23 -0.42
CA MET A 36 -4.90 -3.85 -0.53
C MET A 36 -4.97 -3.12 0.80
N TYR A 37 -6.08 -3.25 1.55
CA TYR A 37 -6.20 -2.65 2.88
C TYR A 37 -5.20 -3.26 3.88
N THR A 38 -4.96 -4.57 3.82
CA THR A 38 -3.97 -5.24 4.67
C THR A 38 -2.54 -4.77 4.36
N HIS A 39 -2.18 -4.64 3.08
CA HIS A 39 -0.89 -4.13 2.66
C HIS A 39 -0.71 -2.64 3.01
N TRP A 40 -1.79 -1.85 2.91
CA TRP A 40 -1.81 -0.49 3.43
C TRP A 40 -1.46 -0.46 4.92
N ILE A 41 -2.12 -1.28 5.76
CA ILE A 41 -1.84 -1.34 7.20
C ILE A 41 -0.38 -1.71 7.46
N GLU A 42 0.14 -2.72 6.76
CA GLU A 42 1.50 -3.20 6.94
C GLU A 42 2.54 -2.11 6.58
N ASN A 43 2.42 -1.50 5.39
CA ASN A 43 3.35 -0.46 4.95
C ASN A 43 3.21 0.82 5.80
N ARG A 44 1.98 1.18 6.18
CA ARG A 44 1.73 2.31 7.08
C ARG A 44 2.37 2.07 8.45
N CYS A 45 2.28 0.85 8.99
CA CYS A 45 2.93 0.46 10.22
C CYS A 45 4.46 0.51 10.12
N ILE A 46 5.05 0.01 9.03
CA ILE A 46 6.51 0.07 8.82
C ILE A 46 6.99 1.53 8.82
N GLY A 47 6.26 2.44 8.16
CA GLY A 47 6.58 3.86 8.19
C GLY A 47 6.53 4.48 9.60
N ARG A 48 5.74 3.92 10.52
CA ARG A 48 5.67 4.37 11.93
C ARG A 48 6.84 3.87 12.79
N LEU A 49 7.66 2.94 12.29
CA LEU A 49 8.79 2.39 13.05
C LEU A 49 9.98 3.36 13.14
N ASP A 50 10.05 4.34 12.24
CA ASP A 50 11.11 5.35 12.16
C ASP A 50 12.53 4.77 12.08
N TYR A 51 12.73 3.82 11.17
CA TYR A 51 14.04 3.21 10.89
C TYR A 51 14.89 4.04 9.90
N GLY A 52 14.73 5.36 9.95
CA GLY A 52 15.43 6.32 9.10
C GLY A 52 14.62 6.80 7.91
N LYS A 53 14.89 8.05 7.51
CA LYS A 53 14.08 8.81 6.55
C LYS A 53 13.82 8.07 5.23
N THR A 54 14.83 7.42 4.67
CA THR A 54 14.70 6.71 3.39
C THR A 54 13.65 5.60 3.45
N LEU A 55 13.72 4.73 4.47
CA LEU A 55 12.76 3.63 4.62
C LEU A 55 11.39 4.14 5.05
N THR A 56 11.33 5.13 5.94
CA THR A 56 10.08 5.76 6.37
C THR A 56 9.32 6.37 5.19
N ASP A 57 10.00 7.15 4.34
CA ASP A 57 9.40 7.78 3.17
C ASP A 57 8.95 6.74 2.13
N ASP A 58 9.75 5.70 1.90
CA ASP A 58 9.41 4.61 0.99
C ASP A 58 8.17 3.85 1.46
N ALA A 59 8.13 3.47 2.74
CA ALA A 59 6.98 2.77 3.32
C ALA A 59 5.69 3.59 3.25
N TYR A 60 5.75 4.91 3.48
CA TYR A 60 4.58 5.76 3.34
C TYR A 60 4.13 5.96 1.88
N LYS A 61 5.05 6.05 0.93
CA LYS A 61 4.71 6.07 -0.50
C LYS A 61 4.08 4.74 -0.94
N SER A 62 4.61 3.63 -0.45
CA SER A 62 4.07 2.29 -0.68
C SER A 62 2.65 2.16 -0.11
N ALA A 63 2.41 2.64 1.12
CA ALA A 63 1.07 2.71 1.69
C ALA A 63 0.12 3.57 0.82
N ALA A 64 0.58 4.72 0.33
CA ALA A 64 -0.23 5.58 -0.54
C ALA A 64 -0.65 4.90 -1.86
N ALA A 65 0.20 4.04 -2.43
CA ALA A 65 -0.16 3.25 -3.61
C ALA A 65 -1.35 2.31 -3.31
N TRP A 66 -1.34 1.60 -2.17
CA TRP A 66 -2.47 0.75 -1.77
C TRP A 66 -3.75 1.56 -1.49
N LEU A 67 -3.62 2.76 -0.92
CA LEU A 67 -4.75 3.67 -0.69
C LEU A 67 -5.40 4.11 -2.01
N GLN A 68 -4.59 4.39 -3.05
CA GLN A 68 -5.08 4.88 -4.34
C GLN A 68 -6.02 3.90 -5.04
N PHE A 69 -5.76 2.59 -4.93
CA PHE A 69 -6.58 1.54 -5.55
C PHE A 69 -7.61 0.93 -4.60
N GLY A 70 -7.53 1.26 -3.31
CA GLY A 70 -8.51 0.88 -2.30
C GLY A 70 -9.83 1.64 -2.49
N ASN A 71 -10.94 0.94 -2.27
CA ASN A 71 -12.29 1.51 -2.38
C ASN A 71 -12.94 1.84 -1.04
N LEU A 72 -12.21 1.65 0.07
CA LEU A 72 -12.72 2.01 1.39
C LEU A 72 -12.72 3.54 1.56
N PRO A 73 -13.65 4.08 2.37
CA PRO A 73 -13.66 5.49 2.68
C PRO A 73 -12.46 5.85 3.59
N ILE A 74 -12.05 7.13 3.60
CA ILE A 74 -10.85 7.60 4.30
C ILE A 74 -10.87 7.28 5.81
N GLU A 75 -12.06 7.21 6.40
CA GLU A 75 -12.29 6.85 7.80
C GLU A 75 -11.79 5.45 8.14
N ALA A 76 -11.81 4.51 7.18
CA ALA A 76 -11.24 3.17 7.39
C ALA A 76 -9.74 3.25 7.68
N TYR A 77 -9.03 4.10 6.94
CA TYR A 77 -7.60 4.30 7.08
C TYR A 77 -7.25 5.08 8.34
N ASN A 78 -8.05 6.09 8.71
CA ASN A 78 -7.89 6.80 9.98
C ASN A 78 -8.08 5.86 11.19
N ASP A 79 -9.13 5.03 11.17
CA ASP A 79 -9.34 3.99 12.19
C ASP A 79 -8.19 2.97 12.18
N GLY A 80 -7.65 2.63 11.00
CA GLY A 80 -6.48 1.78 10.82
C GLY A 80 -5.21 2.34 11.46
N ASP A 81 -4.92 3.64 11.30
CA ASP A 81 -3.82 4.33 11.97
C ASP A 81 -3.96 4.21 13.51
N ALA A 82 -5.17 4.35 14.06
CA ALA A 82 -5.42 4.18 15.49
C ALA A 82 -5.21 2.73 15.98
N VAL A 83 -5.46 1.72 15.13
CA VAL A 83 -5.10 0.32 15.41
C VAL A 83 -3.59 0.16 15.45
N ILE A 84 -2.87 0.66 14.44
CA ILE A 84 -1.41 0.60 14.37
C ILE A 84 -0.78 1.20 15.64
N ASP A 85 -1.19 2.40 16.02
CA ASP A 85 -0.64 3.11 17.19
C ASP A 85 -0.90 2.39 18.52
N ARG A 86 -2.03 1.70 18.63
CA ARG A 86 -2.34 0.88 19.80
C ARG A 86 -1.43 -0.35 19.86
N TYR A 87 -1.30 -1.07 18.76
CA TYR A 87 -0.57 -2.34 18.75
C TYR A 87 0.95 -2.16 18.77
N LEU A 88 1.50 -1.05 18.24
CA LEU A 88 2.94 -0.75 18.29
C LEU A 88 3.47 -0.55 19.72
N LYS A 89 2.59 -0.34 20.70
CA LYS A 89 2.95 -0.27 22.13
C LYS A 89 3.26 -1.64 22.73
N VAL A 90 2.84 -2.73 22.08
CA VAL A 90 3.13 -4.10 22.52
C VAL A 90 4.60 -4.41 22.27
N LYS A 91 5.28 -4.97 23.26
CA LYS A 91 6.65 -5.47 23.09
C LYS A 91 6.61 -6.92 22.66
N LEU A 92 7.27 -7.24 21.54
CA LEU A 92 7.51 -8.60 21.13
C LEU A 92 8.85 -9.08 21.68
N SER A 93 8.93 -10.38 21.97
CA SER A 93 10.16 -11.06 22.38
C SER A 93 10.20 -12.45 21.75
N GLY A 94 11.39 -13.00 21.58
CA GLY A 94 11.59 -14.33 21.00
C GLY A 94 12.80 -15.03 21.60
N SER A 95 13.13 -16.20 21.05
CA SER A 95 14.32 -16.97 21.43
C SER A 95 15.64 -16.28 21.05
N VAL A 96 15.61 -15.34 20.11
CA VAL A 96 16.75 -14.49 19.73
C VAL A 96 16.52 -13.04 20.20
N PRO A 97 17.58 -12.30 20.55
CA PRO A 97 17.46 -10.89 20.90
C PRO A 97 16.94 -10.05 19.73
N GLY A 98 15.98 -9.15 20.01
CA GLY A 98 15.44 -8.21 19.03
C GLY A 98 14.07 -7.67 19.44
N GLU A 99 13.65 -6.56 18.84
CA GLU A 99 12.32 -5.96 19.08
C GLU A 99 11.23 -6.50 18.15
N PHE A 100 11.61 -7.19 17.06
CA PHE A 100 10.70 -7.81 16.10
C PHE A 100 9.63 -6.85 15.51
N ARG A 101 9.94 -5.55 15.39
CA ARG A 101 8.97 -4.52 14.98
C ARG A 101 8.44 -4.71 13.56
N VAL A 102 9.25 -5.23 12.63
CA VAL A 102 8.78 -5.55 11.27
C VAL A 102 7.77 -6.69 11.31
N LEU A 103 8.06 -7.77 12.05
CA LEU A 103 7.12 -8.87 12.28
C LEU A 103 5.84 -8.36 12.95
N GLN A 104 5.96 -7.43 13.90
CA GLN A 104 4.81 -6.79 14.55
C GLN A 104 3.87 -6.15 13.52
N CYS A 105 4.39 -5.48 12.48
CA CYS A 105 3.55 -4.90 11.44
C CYS A 105 2.78 -5.94 10.63
N THR A 106 3.40 -7.07 10.27
CA THR A 106 2.71 -8.19 9.63
C THR A 106 1.61 -8.77 10.54
N LEU A 107 1.88 -8.93 11.84
CA LEU A 107 0.90 -9.42 12.81
C LEU A 107 -0.25 -8.43 13.04
N ILE A 108 0.02 -7.12 13.03
CA ILE A 108 -1.00 -6.06 13.10
C ILE A 108 -1.90 -6.13 11.88
N ALA A 109 -1.32 -6.21 10.67
CA ALA A 109 -2.06 -6.29 9.42
C ALA A 109 -2.97 -7.52 9.35
N ALA A 110 -2.52 -8.66 9.90
CA ALA A 110 -3.30 -9.89 9.98
C ALA A 110 -4.27 -9.95 11.19
N SER A 111 -4.34 -8.90 12.02
CA SER A 111 -5.08 -8.96 13.28
C SER A 111 -6.60 -9.04 13.09
N PRO A 112 -7.33 -9.63 14.06
CA PRO A 112 -8.79 -9.62 14.05
C PRO A 112 -9.39 -8.21 14.02
N ASP A 113 -8.69 -7.21 14.57
CA ASP A 113 -9.14 -5.81 14.60
C ASP A 113 -9.14 -5.21 13.19
N VAL A 114 -8.07 -5.41 12.42
CA VAL A 114 -7.98 -4.98 11.03
C VAL A 114 -9.04 -5.67 10.18
N LYS A 115 -9.25 -6.97 10.36
CA LYS A 115 -10.33 -7.70 9.67
C LYS A 115 -11.71 -7.14 9.99
N ARG A 116 -11.98 -6.79 11.25
CA ARG A 116 -13.26 -6.17 11.64
C ARG A 116 -13.44 -4.77 11.04
N LEU A 117 -12.37 -3.96 11.00
CA LEU A 117 -12.41 -2.65 10.35
C LEU A 117 -12.72 -2.78 8.85
N TYR A 118 -12.01 -3.66 8.13
CA TYR A 118 -12.29 -3.90 6.72
C TYR A 118 -13.77 -4.25 6.49
N ASN A 119 -14.29 -5.25 7.22
CA ASN A 119 -15.68 -5.68 7.07
C ASN A 119 -16.70 -4.58 7.38
N LYS A 120 -16.45 -3.76 8.41
CA LYS A 120 -17.30 -2.62 8.78
C LYS A 120 -17.41 -1.64 7.62
N TYR A 121 -16.28 -1.22 7.08
CA TYR A 121 -16.22 -0.18 6.06
C TYR A 121 -16.61 -0.67 4.68
N GLU A 122 -16.29 -1.92 4.35
CA GLU A 122 -16.73 -2.54 3.10
C GLU A 122 -18.26 -2.72 3.08
N ALA A 123 -18.88 -3.09 4.21
CA ALA A 123 -20.33 -3.10 4.34
C ALA A 123 -20.96 -1.71 4.23
N MET A 124 -20.30 -0.68 4.74
CA MET A 124 -20.74 0.71 4.59
C MET A 124 -20.63 1.19 3.13
N ALA A 125 -19.50 0.94 2.48
CA ALA A 125 -19.25 1.31 1.08
C ALA A 125 -20.29 0.70 0.14
N ARG A 126 -20.61 -0.60 0.31
CA ARG A 126 -21.67 -1.26 -0.47
C ARG A 126 -23.04 -0.62 -0.28
N LYS A 127 -23.41 -0.23 0.94
CA LYS A 127 -24.69 0.44 1.22
C LYS A 127 -24.79 1.82 0.55
N MET A 128 -23.65 2.47 0.32
CA MET A 128 -23.57 3.76 -0.35
C MET A 128 -23.46 3.65 -1.88
N GLY A 129 -23.56 2.44 -2.44
CA GLY A 129 -23.51 2.21 -3.88
C GLY A 129 -22.10 2.19 -4.49
N ALA A 130 -21.06 2.09 -3.66
CA ALA A 130 -19.71 1.85 -4.17
C ALA A 130 -19.66 0.45 -4.80
N LYS A 131 -19.16 0.38 -6.04
CA LYS A 131 -18.95 -0.91 -6.73
C LYS A 131 -17.73 -1.60 -6.08
N PRO A 132 -17.82 -2.92 -5.78
CA PRO A 132 -16.71 -3.67 -5.19
C PRO A 132 -15.46 -3.66 -6.07
#